data_AF-A0AA88L165-F1
#
_entry.id   AF-A0AA88L165-F1
#
_cell.length_a   1.000
_cell.length_b   1.000
_cell.length_c   1.000
_cell.angle_alpha   90.00
_cell.angle_beta   90.00
_cell.angle_gamma   90.00
#
_symmetry.space_group_name_H-M   'P 1'
#
loop_
_entity.id
_entity.type
_entity.pdbx_description
1 polymer ?
#
loop_
_entity_poly.entity_id
_entity_poly.type
_entity_poly.pdbx_seq_one_letter_code
_entity_poly.pdbx_strand_id
1 'polypeptide(L)'
;MCGTYLFILFLYREKITHNRYVDRRVKSKYESAKDGIELLSLPEEQLAKRLPTESSSLSPAAFQELMSVVREVQREREVLEKEFVSKTVDVKAVFTADEGNIDGILDLVYSKILDQAYGPLQARALENLAKQAKQ
;
A
#
# COMPACT_ATOMS: atom_id res chain seq x y z
N MET A 1 -24.79 -1.37 -34.69
CA MET A 1 -23.54 -0.92 -34.05
C MET A 1 -23.81 0.12 -32.96
N CYS A 2 -24.56 -0.21 -31.89
CA CYS A 2 -25.00 0.78 -30.88
C CYS A 2 -24.65 0.39 -29.42
N GLY A 3 -24.66 -0.89 -29.06
CA GLY A 3 -24.45 -1.33 -27.66
C GLY A 3 -23.01 -1.22 -27.14
N THR A 4 -22.01 -1.53 -27.98
CA THR A 4 -20.59 -1.49 -27.57
C THR A 4 -20.08 -0.07 -27.33
N TYR A 5 -20.44 0.88 -28.19
CA TYR A 5 -20.09 2.29 -28.01
C TYR A 5 -20.75 2.91 -26.78
N LEU A 6 -22.01 2.56 -26.50
CA LEU A 6 -22.71 3.04 -25.32
C LEU A 6 -22.06 2.52 -24.02
N PHE A 7 -21.64 1.24 -24.02
CA PHE A 7 -20.92 0.65 -22.89
C PHE A 7 -19.55 1.29 -22.67
N ILE A 8 -18.80 1.56 -23.73
CA ILE A 8 -17.52 2.27 -23.65
C ILE A 8 -17.72 3.67 -23.05
N LEU A 9 -18.71 4.43 -23.54
CA LEU A 9 -19.03 5.76 -23.00
C LEU A 9 -19.43 5.71 -21.52
N PHE A 10 -20.15 4.67 -21.10
CA PHE A 10 -20.49 4.45 -19.69
C PHE A 10 -19.23 4.25 -18.83
N LEU A 11 -18.33 3.34 -19.24
CA LEU A 11 -17.07 3.08 -18.53
C LEU A 11 -16.18 4.33 -18.45
N TYR A 12 -16.09 5.10 -19.53
CA TYR A 12 -15.35 6.37 -19.54
C TYR A 12 -15.93 7.37 -18.54
N ARG A 13 -17.26 7.49 -18.51
CA ARG A 13 -17.94 8.38 -17.56
C ARG A 13 -17.69 7.95 -16.12
N GLU A 14 -17.76 6.65 -15.83
CA GLU A 14 -17.48 6.10 -14.50
C GLU A 14 -16.06 6.43 -14.05
N LYS A 15 -15.06 6.18 -14.92
CA LYS A 15 -13.65 6.51 -14.64
C LYS A 15 -13.44 8.00 -14.39
N ILE A 16 -14.08 8.86 -15.18
CA ILE A 16 -14.02 10.33 -14.97
C ILE A 16 -14.64 10.71 -13.62
N THR A 17 -15.78 10.12 -13.25
CA THR A 17 -16.42 10.41 -11.96
C THR A 17 -15.57 9.95 -10.78
N HIS A 18 -14.96 8.76 -10.88
CA HIS A 18 -14.04 8.26 -9.87
C HIS A 18 -12.81 9.17 -9.72
N ASN A 19 -12.17 9.55 -10.83
CA ASN A 19 -11.02 10.44 -10.81
C ASN A 19 -11.36 11.80 -10.18
N ARG A 20 -12.50 12.40 -10.55
CA ARG A 20 -12.96 13.65 -9.93
C ARG A 20 -13.19 13.52 -8.41
N TYR A 21 -13.69 12.37 -7.97
CA TYR A 21 -13.87 12.10 -6.54
C TYR A 21 -12.51 11.98 -5.82
N VAL A 22 -11.55 11.27 -6.42
CA VAL A 22 -10.19 11.14 -5.88
C VAL A 22 -9.51 12.51 -5.81
N ASP A 23 -9.57 13.31 -6.88
CA ASP A 23 -8.97 14.66 -6.91
C ASP A 23 -9.52 15.55 -5.79
N ARG A 24 -10.83 15.52 -5.55
CA ARG A 24 -11.45 16.27 -4.45
C ARG A 24 -10.96 15.81 -3.08
N ARG A 25 -10.79 14.50 -2.87
CA ARG A 25 -10.27 13.95 -1.61
C ARG A 25 -8.82 14.36 -1.39
N VAL A 26 -7.99 14.30 -2.42
CA VAL A 26 -6.58 14.72 -2.35
C VAL A 26 -6.50 16.21 -2.04
N LYS A 27 -7.27 17.05 -2.76
CA LYS A 27 -7.35 18.49 -2.51
C LYS A 27 -7.77 18.82 -1.09
N SER A 28 -8.84 18.20 -0.60
CA SER A 28 -9.33 18.43 0.77
C SER A 28 -8.31 18.01 1.83
N LYS A 29 -7.64 16.86 1.65
CA LYS A 29 -6.57 16.43 2.56
C LYS A 29 -5.38 17.39 2.54
N TYR A 30 -4.97 17.83 1.36
CA TYR A 30 -3.89 18.81 1.21
C TYR A 30 -4.23 20.12 1.91
N GLU A 31 -5.41 20.68 1.64
CA GLU A 31 -5.87 21.94 2.26
C GLU A 31 -5.91 21.83 3.78
N SER A 32 -6.38 20.70 4.33
CA SER A 32 -6.41 20.49 5.79
C SER A 32 -5.03 20.35 6.44
N ALA A 33 -4.02 19.90 5.69
CA ALA A 33 -2.67 19.66 6.19
C ALA A 33 -1.66 20.75 5.78
N LYS A 34 -2.09 21.70 4.94
CA LYS A 34 -1.23 22.69 4.27
C LYS A 34 -0.36 23.45 5.25
N ASP A 35 -0.96 23.99 6.31
CA ASP A 35 -0.25 24.80 7.30
C ASP A 35 0.83 24.00 8.03
N GLY A 36 0.56 22.72 8.33
CA GLY A 36 1.54 21.81 8.93
C GLY A 36 2.70 21.49 7.97
N ILE A 37 2.39 21.29 6.68
CA ILE A 37 3.41 21.07 5.64
C ILE A 37 4.30 22.32 5.49
N GLU A 38 3.70 23.52 5.45
CA GLU A 38 4.45 24.77 5.37
C GLU A 38 5.33 24.98 6.60
N LEU A 39 4.82 24.68 7.80
CA LEU A 39 5.58 24.74 9.05
C LEU A 39 6.80 23.81 9.03
N LEU A 40 6.62 22.55 8.62
CA LEU A 40 7.69 21.55 8.53
C LEU A 40 8.69 21.84 7.41
N SER A 41 8.35 22.74 6.47
CA SER A 41 9.22 23.17 5.39
C SER A 41 10.12 24.37 5.77
N LEU A 42 9.96 24.94 6.97
CA LEU A 42 10.79 26.03 7.45
C LEU A 42 12.21 25.56 7.83
N PRO A 43 13.22 26.46 7.78
CA PRO A 43 14.54 26.17 8.34
C PRO A 43 14.47 25.81 9.83
N GLU A 44 15.37 24.95 10.30
CA GLU A 44 15.40 24.42 11.67
C GLU A 44 15.34 25.52 12.75
N GLU A 45 16.07 26.62 12.55
CA GLU A 45 16.08 27.77 13.45
C GLU A 45 14.71 28.44 13.60
N GLN A 46 13.89 28.46 12.55
CA GLN A 46 12.56 29.04 12.54
C GLN A 46 11.51 28.06 13.08
N LEU A 47 11.70 26.76 12.83
CA LEU A 47 10.87 25.69 13.36
C LEU A 47 11.01 25.59 14.88
N ALA A 48 12.23 25.65 15.41
CA ALA A 48 12.50 25.58 16.85
C ALA A 48 11.77 26.70 17.63
N LYS A 49 11.65 27.89 17.05
CA LYS A 49 10.92 29.04 17.64
C LYS A 49 9.41 28.86 17.66
N ARG A 50 8.86 27.93 16.87
CA ARG A 50 7.43 27.62 16.77
C ARG A 50 7.02 26.47 17.68
N LEU A 51 7.97 25.73 18.26
CA LEU A 51 7.69 24.62 19.15
C LEU A 51 7.38 25.11 20.57
N PRO A 52 6.31 24.61 21.22
CA PRO A 52 6.07 24.90 22.62
C PRO A 52 7.17 24.27 23.48
N THR A 53 7.71 25.04 24.41
CA THR A 53 8.72 24.56 25.36
C THR A 53 8.01 24.05 26.60
N GLU A 54 7.75 22.75 26.67
CA GLU A 54 7.27 22.09 27.90
C GLU A 54 8.27 21.03 28.36
N SER A 55 8.43 20.89 29.66
CA SER A 55 9.26 19.85 30.26
C SER A 55 8.55 18.50 30.15
N SER A 56 9.09 17.56 29.39
CA SER A 56 8.55 16.21 29.27
C SER A 56 8.86 15.37 30.51
N SER A 57 7.85 14.67 31.03
CA SER A 57 7.95 13.77 32.19
C SER A 57 8.04 12.28 31.81
N LEU A 58 8.19 11.98 30.51
CA LEU A 58 8.16 10.61 30.00
C LEU A 58 9.54 9.94 30.02
N SER A 59 9.57 8.65 30.38
CA SER A 59 10.75 7.79 30.29
C SER A 59 11.23 7.67 28.83
N PRO A 60 12.42 8.19 28.48
CA PRO A 60 12.90 8.20 27.10
C PRO A 60 13.18 6.80 26.53
N ALA A 61 13.53 5.84 27.39
CA ALA A 61 14.02 4.53 26.98
C ALA A 61 12.93 3.66 26.35
N ALA A 62 11.77 3.54 27.01
CA ALA A 62 10.65 2.74 26.50
C ALA A 62 10.09 3.31 25.18
N PHE A 63 10.11 4.64 25.03
CA PHE A 63 9.68 5.30 23.79
C PHE A 63 10.66 5.06 22.64
N GLN A 64 11.97 5.11 22.90
CA GLN A 64 12.99 4.83 21.89
C GLN A 64 12.92 3.37 21.40
N GLU A 65 12.70 2.43 22.31
CA GLU A 65 12.51 1.01 21.98
C GLU A 65 11.25 0.79 21.14
N LEU A 66 10.12 1.37 21.54
CA LEU A 66 8.88 1.27 20.76
C LEU A 66 9.03 1.87 19.35
N MET A 67 9.65 3.05 19.24
CA MET A 67 9.92 3.70 17.97
C MET A 67 10.92 2.93 17.09
N SER A 68 11.84 2.17 17.70
CA SER A 68 12.72 1.24 16.98
C SER A 68 11.91 0.16 16.28
N VAL A 69 11.00 -0.48 17.01
CA VAL A 69 10.16 -1.56 16.47
C VAL A 69 9.21 -1.04 15.40
N VAL A 70 8.63 0.16 15.56
CA VAL A 70 7.79 0.79 14.53
C VAL A 70 8.57 1.01 13.22
N ARG A 71 9.81 1.52 13.31
CA ARG A 71 10.66 1.72 12.13
C ARG A 71 11.05 0.41 11.45
N GLU A 72 11.27 -0.65 12.23
CA GLU A 72 11.54 -1.99 11.69
C GLU A 72 10.34 -2.52 10.91
N VAL A 73 9.13 -2.42 11.47
CA VAL A 73 7.88 -2.81 10.81
C VAL A 73 7.67 -2.04 9.51
N GLN A 74 7.91 -0.73 9.50
CA GLN A 74 7.81 0.10 8.29
C GLN A 74 8.82 -0.31 7.21
N ARG A 75 10.08 -0.53 7.60
CA ARG A 75 11.12 -0.98 6.66
C ARG A 75 10.79 -2.34 6.05
N GLU A 76 10.31 -3.28 6.87
CA GLU A 76 9.88 -4.60 6.39
C GLU A 76 8.73 -4.49 5.38
N ARG A 77 7.79 -3.54 5.58
CA ARG A 77 6.71 -3.28 4.60
C ARG A 77 7.21 -2.76 3.26
N GLU A 78 8.15 -1.81 3.27
CA GLU A 78 8.72 -1.29 2.02
C GLU A 78 9.43 -2.38 1.22
N VAL A 79 10.12 -3.29 1.92
CA VAL A 79 10.76 -4.45 1.30
C VAL A 79 9.72 -5.42 0.75
N LEU A 80 8.69 -5.78 1.53
CA LEU A 80 7.61 -6.65 1.08
C LEU A 80 6.85 -6.08 -0.13
N GLU A 81 6.54 -4.78 -0.12
CA GLU A 81 5.87 -4.13 -1.25
C GLU A 81 6.71 -4.22 -2.54
N LYS A 82 8.02 -3.96 -2.45
CA LYS A 82 8.94 -4.12 -3.58
C LYS A 82 8.99 -5.56 -4.06
N GLU A 83 9.05 -6.53 -3.16
CA GLU A 83 9.04 -7.95 -3.49
C GLU A 83 7.71 -8.36 -4.16
N PHE A 84 6.56 -7.90 -3.67
CA PHE A 84 5.25 -8.17 -4.27
C PHE A 84 5.11 -7.58 -5.67
N VAL A 85 5.55 -6.32 -5.86
CA VAL A 85 5.42 -5.61 -7.14
C VAL A 85 6.39 -6.14 -8.19
N SER A 86 7.60 -6.52 -7.80
CA SER A 86 8.61 -7.03 -8.75
C SER A 86 8.42 -8.49 -9.13
N LYS A 87 7.77 -9.29 -8.28
CA LYS A 87 7.57 -10.71 -8.55
C LYS A 87 6.56 -10.91 -9.66
N THR A 88 7.02 -11.52 -10.75
CA THR A 88 6.20 -11.91 -11.90
C THR A 88 6.26 -13.43 -12.05
N VAL A 89 5.12 -14.05 -12.34
CA VAL A 89 5.03 -15.49 -12.62
C VAL A 89 4.49 -15.65 -14.03
N ASP A 90 5.26 -16.30 -14.91
CA ASP A 90 4.76 -16.69 -16.22
C ASP A 90 3.92 -17.96 -16.10
N VAL A 91 2.61 -17.79 -16.19
CA VAL A 91 1.64 -18.90 -16.17
C VAL A 91 1.25 -19.36 -17.58
N LYS A 92 1.75 -18.70 -18.64
CA LYS A 92 1.34 -18.97 -20.02
C LYS A 92 1.66 -20.40 -20.43
N ALA A 93 2.84 -20.89 -20.05
CA ALA A 93 3.27 -22.27 -20.33
C ALA A 93 2.31 -23.32 -19.77
N VAL A 94 1.64 -23.01 -18.66
CA VAL A 94 0.69 -23.91 -17.99
C VAL A 94 -0.65 -23.95 -18.73
N PHE A 95 -1.12 -22.79 -19.20
CA PHE A 95 -2.32 -22.73 -20.03
C PHE A 95 -2.14 -23.34 -21.43
N THR A 96 -0.92 -23.30 -21.98
CA THR A 96 -0.64 -23.90 -23.31
C THR A 96 -0.35 -25.40 -23.26
N ALA A 97 0.03 -25.94 -22.11
CA ALA A 97 0.37 -27.36 -21.97
C ALA A 97 -0.87 -28.26 -21.85
N ASP A 98 -2.04 -27.69 -21.56
CA ASP A 98 -3.25 -28.44 -21.19
C ASP A 98 -4.46 -27.85 -21.94
N GLU A 99 -4.47 -27.96 -23.28
CA GLU A 99 -5.41 -27.32 -24.23
C GLU A 99 -6.89 -27.76 -24.14
N GLY A 100 -7.39 -28.23 -22.99
CA GLY A 100 -8.76 -28.78 -22.91
C GLY A 100 -9.50 -28.68 -21.58
N ASN A 101 -8.87 -28.31 -20.46
CA ASN A 101 -9.54 -28.27 -19.15
C ASN A 101 -9.24 -26.96 -18.39
N ILE A 102 -9.92 -25.88 -18.78
CA ILE A 102 -9.71 -24.53 -18.24
C ILE A 102 -9.97 -24.48 -16.72
N ASP A 103 -10.99 -25.18 -16.22
CA ASP A 103 -11.37 -25.15 -14.81
C ASP A 103 -10.31 -25.85 -13.92
N GLY A 104 -9.80 -27.00 -14.35
CA GLY A 104 -8.72 -27.70 -13.64
C GLY A 104 -7.40 -26.93 -13.65
N ILE A 105 -7.12 -26.17 -14.71
CA ILE A 105 -5.91 -25.34 -14.83
C ILE A 105 -5.98 -24.12 -13.93
N LEU A 106 -7.15 -23.48 -13.81
CA LEU A 106 -7.33 -22.33 -12.91
C LEU A 106 -7.05 -22.75 -11.47
N ASP A 107 -7.62 -23.84 -10.99
CA ASP A 107 -7.36 -24.36 -9.65
C ASP A 107 -5.87 -24.70 -9.46
N LEU A 108 -5.22 -25.30 -10.45
CA LEU A 108 -3.77 -25.59 -10.41
C LEU A 108 -2.92 -24.31 -10.34
N VAL A 109 -3.25 -23.28 -11.12
CA VAL A 109 -2.54 -22.01 -11.15
C VAL A 109 -2.71 -21.27 -9.82
N TYR A 110 -3.94 -21.17 -9.30
CA TYR A 110 -4.22 -20.52 -8.02
C TYR A 110 -3.60 -21.27 -6.84
N SER A 111 -3.94 -22.54 -6.66
CA SER A 111 -3.57 -23.31 -5.46
C SER A 111 -2.10 -23.75 -5.41
N LYS A 112 -1.42 -23.80 -6.56
CA LYS A 112 -0.08 -24.39 -6.62
C LYS A 112 0.96 -23.37 -7.06
N ILE A 113 0.70 -22.63 -8.12
CA ILE A 113 1.70 -21.74 -8.71
C ILE A 113 1.72 -20.40 -7.99
N LEU A 114 0.55 -19.78 -7.82
CA LEU A 114 0.44 -18.51 -7.11
C LEU A 114 0.70 -18.69 -5.62
N ASP A 115 0.24 -19.78 -5.00
CA ASP A 115 0.55 -20.06 -3.59
C ASP A 115 2.05 -20.34 -3.36
N GLN A 116 2.73 -21.08 -4.25
CA GLN A 116 4.19 -21.24 -4.13
C GLN A 116 4.94 -19.92 -4.35
N ALA A 117 4.48 -19.09 -5.29
CA ALA A 117 5.12 -17.83 -5.59
C ALA A 117 4.86 -16.77 -4.51
N TYR A 118 3.63 -16.59 -4.07
CA TYR A 118 3.23 -15.47 -3.21
C TYR A 118 2.90 -15.88 -1.78
N GLY A 119 2.65 -17.16 -1.48
CA GLY A 119 2.35 -17.64 -0.14
C GLY A 119 3.38 -17.24 0.93
N PRO A 120 4.70 -17.37 0.67
CA PRO A 120 5.72 -16.89 1.61
C PRO A 120 5.67 -15.37 1.85
N LEU A 121 5.35 -14.59 0.82
CA LEU A 121 5.20 -13.14 0.94
C LEU A 121 3.94 -12.76 1.73
N GLN A 122 2.84 -13.49 1.52
CA GLN A 122 1.60 -13.31 2.26
C GLN A 122 1.78 -13.66 3.74
N ALA A 123 2.48 -14.74 4.05
CA ALA A 123 2.78 -15.13 5.43
C ALA A 123 3.59 -14.03 6.15
N ARG A 124 4.65 -13.53 5.53
CA ARG A 124 5.45 -12.41 6.08
C ARG A 124 4.63 -11.14 6.26
N ALA A 125 3.72 -10.83 5.33
CA ALA A 125 2.83 -9.68 5.46
C ALA A 125 1.86 -9.82 6.66
N LEU A 126 1.30 -11.03 6.86
CA LEU A 126 0.42 -11.33 8.00
C LEU A 126 1.18 -11.28 9.32
N GLU A 127 2.40 -11.81 9.36
CA GLU A 127 3.28 -11.70 10.53
C GLU A 127 3.61 -10.24 10.85
N ASN A 128 3.92 -9.42 9.84
CA ASN A 128 4.17 -7.98 10.01
C ASN A 128 2.94 -7.23 10.55
N LEU A 129 1.74 -7.57 10.09
CA LEU A 129 0.48 -7.05 10.64
C LEU A 129 0.28 -7.47 12.10
N ALA A 130 0.55 -8.74 12.42
CA ALA A 130 0.45 -9.25 13.78
C ALA A 130 1.47 -8.60 14.73
N LYS A 131 2.68 -8.28 14.24
CA LYS A 131 3.68 -7.50 15.00
C LYS A 131 3.16 -6.10 15.33
N GLN A 132 2.52 -5.42 14.37
CA GLN A 132 1.94 -4.09 14.63
C GLN A 132 0.76 -4.16 15.62
N ALA A 133 -0.09 -5.19 15.55
CA ALA A 133 -1.25 -5.32 16.44
C ALA A 133 -0.90 -5.66 17.91
N LYS A 134 0.33 -6.11 18.17
CA LYS A 134 0.86 -6.40 19.51
C LYS A 134 1.52 -5.19 20.18
N GLN A 135 1.70 -4.09 19.45
CA GLN A 135 2.14 -2.80 19.97
C GLN A 135 0.93 -1.96 20.41
#